data_AF-A0A317WLI5-F1
#
_entry.id   AF-A0A317WLI5-F1
#
_cell.length_a   1.000
_cell.length_b   1.000
_cell.length_c   1.000
_cell.angle_alpha   90.00
_cell.angle_beta   90.00
_cell.angle_gamma   90.00
#
_symmetry.space_group_name_H-M   'P 1'
#
loop_
_entity.id
_entity.type
_entity.pdbx_description
1 polymer ?
#
loop_
_entity_poly.entity_id
_entity_poly.type
_entity_poly.pdbx_seq_one_letter_code
_entity_poly.pdbx_strand_id
1 'polypeptide(L)'
;MHAEQDYLNFSACHELPKRGFTTFCANNDASKSGYMTDLNFEDMMTNIAQGMSYLRNLNEIDKVVIFGHSGGGAMMTAYQNIAENGVSACNGPERIYPCSDAMADLPAADGIMLIDANYGLSTMSLLSLNPAIIDEHSGAKIDQSLNLYNPANGFSETRANYTASFKKAFQTGVVARNNRILQHAEARLAAINNGTGIFSDDEPFYIVDSMYVGFNNKFFAQDTRWIHHTTHPWPLLHRNGSITKQIVPSTTIKRYLSTLAIRATDDFEYKPDGFEGIVWNSSQTAPLGNIGGITVPLLNMGMTGHYEYLNAEKLHLAAGSKDAAIAFVEGAQHTIVTCTECESYPGEFGNTLYTAYNFMGEWLSKEGRFL
;
A
#
# COMPACT_ATOMS: atom_id res chain seq x y z
N MET A 1 7.63 9.97 -11.31
CA MET A 1 7.04 8.88 -12.10
C MET A 1 7.08 7.60 -11.28
N HIS A 2 6.12 6.71 -11.48
CA HIS A 2 6.02 5.39 -10.85
C HIS A 2 5.59 4.36 -11.90
N ALA A 3 5.85 3.08 -11.65
CA ALA A 3 5.55 2.01 -12.59
C ALA A 3 4.03 1.88 -12.83
N GLU A 4 3.25 1.74 -11.76
CA GLU A 4 1.83 1.35 -11.86
C GLU A 4 0.81 2.39 -11.37
N GLN A 5 1.24 3.51 -10.79
CA GLN A 5 0.38 4.38 -9.98
C GLN A 5 0.48 5.84 -10.43
N ASP A 6 -0.56 6.63 -10.19
CA ASP A 6 -0.58 8.06 -10.51
C ASP A 6 0.31 8.86 -9.54
N TYR A 7 1.31 9.54 -10.11
CA TYR A 7 2.31 10.29 -9.36
C TYR A 7 2.30 11.80 -9.68
N LEU A 8 1.27 12.30 -10.37
CA LEU A 8 1.15 13.74 -10.63
C LEU A 8 1.00 14.57 -9.36
N ASN A 9 0.40 13.98 -8.32
CA ASN A 9 0.11 14.66 -7.05
C ASN A 9 0.83 14.03 -5.84
N PHE A 10 1.88 13.24 -6.07
CA PHE A 10 2.63 12.59 -4.99
C PHE A 10 3.26 13.62 -4.03
N SER A 11 3.45 13.26 -2.76
CA SER A 11 3.87 14.21 -1.72
C SER A 11 5.18 14.95 -2.05
N ALA A 12 6.13 14.28 -2.72
CA ALA A 12 7.37 14.91 -3.17
C ALA A 12 7.13 16.10 -4.11
N CYS A 13 6.07 16.08 -4.93
CA CYS A 13 5.67 17.15 -5.84
C CYS A 13 5.29 18.46 -5.12
N HIS A 14 4.96 18.37 -3.82
CA HIS A 14 4.54 19.51 -3.00
C HIS A 14 5.56 19.87 -1.92
N GLU A 15 6.25 18.87 -1.39
CA GLU A 15 7.18 19.06 -0.28
C GLU A 15 8.57 19.52 -0.73
N LEU A 16 9.06 19.08 -1.90
CA LEU A 16 10.35 19.54 -2.42
C LEU A 16 10.30 21.00 -2.91
N PRO A 17 9.25 21.49 -3.59
CA PRO A 17 9.15 22.91 -3.96
C PRO A 17 9.13 23.86 -2.77
N LYS A 18 8.49 23.48 -1.65
CA LYS A 18 8.54 24.27 -0.39
C LYS A 18 9.96 24.45 0.15
N ARG A 19 10.91 23.63 -0.30
CA ARG A 19 12.33 23.66 0.08
C ARG A 19 13.22 24.21 -1.02
N GLY A 20 12.64 24.82 -2.05
CA GLY A 20 13.36 25.53 -3.11
C GLY A 20 13.76 24.66 -4.30
N PHE A 21 13.24 23.43 -4.43
CA PHE A 21 13.53 22.55 -5.56
C PHE A 21 12.43 22.60 -6.62
N THR A 22 12.81 22.85 -7.88
CA THR A 22 11.92 22.58 -9.01
C THR A 22 11.65 21.08 -9.09
N THR A 23 10.38 20.69 -9.06
CA THR A 23 9.97 19.29 -9.09
C THR A 23 9.12 19.01 -10.31
N PHE A 24 9.51 18.01 -11.10
CA PHE A 24 8.76 17.54 -12.25
C PHE A 24 8.10 16.20 -11.93
N CYS A 25 6.77 16.20 -11.86
CA CYS A 25 5.98 15.02 -11.58
C CYS A 25 5.19 14.63 -12.82
N ALA A 26 5.39 13.38 -13.24
CA ALA A 26 4.84 12.83 -14.47
C ALA A 26 4.44 11.37 -14.28
N ASN A 27 3.51 10.94 -15.12
CA ASN A 27 3.08 9.56 -15.29
C ASN A 27 3.77 8.96 -16.53
N ASN A 28 4.06 7.65 -16.50
CA ASN A 28 4.35 6.89 -17.72
C ASN A 28 3.04 6.55 -18.45
N ASP A 29 3.12 5.85 -19.58
CA ASP A 29 1.95 5.58 -20.42
C ASP A 29 1.02 4.45 -19.94
N ALA A 30 1.39 3.69 -18.90
CA ALA A 30 0.58 2.59 -18.38
C ALA A 30 -0.77 3.03 -17.79
N SER A 31 -1.75 2.14 -17.64
CA SER A 31 -3.15 2.42 -17.26
C SER A 31 -3.39 3.02 -15.86
N LYS A 32 -2.36 3.07 -15.00
CA LYS A 32 -2.45 3.54 -13.60
C LYS A 32 -3.49 2.83 -12.74
N SER A 33 -3.98 1.69 -13.23
CA SER A 33 -4.96 0.86 -12.53
C SER A 33 -4.38 0.18 -11.29
N GLY A 34 -3.05 0.18 -11.15
CA GLY A 34 -2.32 -0.60 -10.17
C GLY A 34 -2.16 -2.07 -10.56
N TYR A 35 -2.89 -2.55 -11.56
CA TYR A 35 -2.71 -3.88 -12.12
C TYR A 35 -1.54 -3.86 -13.10
N MET A 36 -0.60 -4.80 -12.96
CA MET A 36 0.61 -4.85 -13.80
C MET A 36 0.40 -5.50 -15.17
N THR A 37 -0.75 -5.23 -15.78
CA THR A 37 -1.17 -5.94 -17.00
C THR A 37 -0.62 -5.31 -18.27
N ASP A 38 -0.11 -4.08 -18.20
CA ASP A 38 0.33 -3.27 -19.33
C ASP A 38 1.68 -2.58 -19.10
N LEU A 39 2.48 -3.09 -18.16
CA LEU A 39 3.83 -2.58 -17.94
C LEU A 39 4.78 -3.10 -19.02
N ASN A 40 5.45 -2.18 -19.71
CA ASN A 40 6.52 -2.47 -20.64
C ASN A 40 7.82 -1.82 -20.16
N PHE A 41 8.91 -2.60 -20.14
CA PHE A 41 10.20 -2.13 -19.64
C PHE A 41 10.76 -0.96 -20.45
N GLU A 42 10.79 -1.07 -21.78
CA GLU A 42 11.39 -0.06 -22.65
C GLU A 42 10.54 1.21 -22.71
N ASP A 43 9.22 1.08 -22.74
CA ASP A 43 8.31 2.23 -22.66
C ASP A 43 8.52 3.00 -21.35
N MET A 44 8.62 2.27 -20.23
CA MET A 44 8.93 2.88 -18.94
C MET A 44 10.26 3.65 -18.94
N MET A 45 11.31 3.10 -19.55
CA MET A 45 12.62 3.76 -19.62
C MET A 45 12.60 4.97 -20.57
N THR A 46 11.97 4.85 -21.74
CA THR A 46 11.86 5.95 -22.71
C THR A 46 10.98 7.08 -22.20
N ASN A 47 9.91 6.80 -21.45
CA ASN A 47 9.12 7.85 -20.78
C ASN A 47 9.96 8.61 -19.75
N ILE A 48 10.84 7.93 -18.99
CA ILE A 48 11.79 8.63 -18.10
C ILE A 48 12.75 9.49 -18.93
N ALA A 49 13.27 8.96 -20.04
CA ALA A 49 14.18 9.68 -20.94
C ALA A 49 13.54 10.97 -21.47
N GLN A 50 12.26 10.93 -21.85
CA GLN A 50 11.52 12.12 -22.29
C GLN A 50 11.46 13.19 -21.20
N GLY A 51 11.16 12.80 -19.95
CA GLY A 51 11.19 13.73 -18.81
C GLY A 51 12.57 14.29 -18.53
N MET A 52 13.61 13.46 -18.63
CA MET A 52 15.01 13.88 -18.50
C MET A 52 15.42 14.87 -19.59
N SER A 53 15.13 14.57 -20.86
CA SER A 53 15.41 15.47 -21.98
C SER A 53 14.66 16.80 -21.86
N TYR A 54 13.40 16.77 -21.42
CA TYR A 54 12.64 17.99 -21.14
C TYR A 54 13.35 18.86 -20.10
N LEU A 55 13.73 18.29 -18.95
CA LEU A 55 14.40 19.03 -17.87
C LEU A 55 15.77 19.56 -18.30
N ARG A 56 16.54 18.78 -19.07
CA ARG A 56 17.87 19.18 -19.57
C ARG A 56 17.81 20.29 -20.62
N ASN A 57 16.68 20.47 -21.29
CA ASN A 57 16.48 21.55 -22.26
C ASN A 57 16.04 22.87 -21.61
N LEU A 58 15.80 22.90 -20.30
CA LEU A 58 15.51 24.12 -19.55
C LEU A 58 16.80 24.81 -19.13
N ASN A 59 16.98 26.07 -19.53
CA ASN A 59 18.21 26.84 -19.29
C ASN A 59 18.45 27.14 -17.80
N GLU A 60 17.42 27.07 -16.97
CA GLU A 60 17.47 27.29 -15.53
C GLU A 60 17.77 26.02 -14.71
N ILE A 61 17.91 24.85 -15.34
CA ILE A 61 18.15 23.57 -14.67
C ILE A 61 19.54 23.02 -15.03
N ASP A 62 20.51 23.21 -14.13
CA ASP A 62 21.87 22.68 -14.32
C ASP A 62 21.99 21.19 -13.93
N LYS A 63 21.22 20.77 -12.92
CA LYS A 63 21.33 19.45 -12.29
C LYS A 63 19.97 18.79 -12.16
N VAL A 64 19.89 17.51 -12.53
CA VAL A 64 18.66 16.72 -12.45
C VAL A 64 18.88 15.51 -11.54
N VAL A 65 18.02 15.36 -10.54
CA VAL A 65 18.01 14.20 -9.64
C VAL A 65 16.72 13.42 -9.88
N ILE A 66 16.83 12.13 -10.21
CA ILE A 66 15.66 11.26 -10.37
C ILE A 66 15.22 10.70 -9.02
N PHE A 67 13.90 10.63 -8.82
CA PHE A 67 13.27 10.18 -7.58
C PHE A 67 12.53 8.86 -7.83
N GLY A 68 12.98 7.79 -7.19
CA GLY A 68 12.33 6.48 -7.21
C GLY A 68 11.70 6.17 -5.86
N HIS A 69 10.41 5.87 -5.84
CA HIS A 69 9.69 5.38 -4.66
C HIS A 69 8.89 4.12 -4.99
N SER A 70 8.83 3.17 -4.05
CA SER A 70 8.14 1.89 -4.24
C SER A 70 8.57 1.22 -5.56
N GLY A 71 7.64 0.91 -6.48
CA GLY A 71 7.94 0.36 -7.82
C GLY A 71 8.70 1.32 -8.73
N GLY A 72 8.53 2.63 -8.54
CA GLY A 72 9.36 3.64 -9.19
C GLY A 72 10.84 3.55 -8.81
N GLY A 73 11.17 2.97 -7.65
CA GLY A 73 12.56 2.66 -7.28
C GLY A 73 13.22 1.70 -8.27
N ALA A 74 12.51 0.65 -8.69
CA ALA A 74 12.99 -0.32 -9.67
C ALA A 74 13.20 0.31 -11.06
N MET A 75 12.28 1.18 -11.47
CA MET A 75 12.40 1.90 -12.73
C MET A 75 13.62 2.83 -12.75
N MET A 76 13.77 3.68 -11.71
CA MET A 76 14.80 4.70 -11.70
C MET A 76 16.21 4.10 -11.57
N THR A 77 16.37 2.98 -10.85
CA THR A 77 17.66 2.28 -10.80
C THR A 77 18.01 1.62 -12.12
N ALA A 78 17.05 0.99 -12.81
CA ALA A 78 17.28 0.41 -14.12
C ALA A 78 17.66 1.50 -15.14
N TYR A 79 16.91 2.60 -15.20
CA TYR A 79 17.16 3.73 -16.07
C TYR A 79 18.56 4.29 -15.87
N GLN A 80 18.92 4.66 -14.63
CA GLN A 80 20.22 5.28 -14.36
C GLN A 80 21.37 4.32 -14.65
N ASN A 81 21.22 3.04 -14.35
CA ASN A 81 22.25 2.04 -14.65
C ASN A 81 22.52 1.94 -16.17
N ILE A 82 21.46 1.97 -16.99
CA ILE A 82 21.57 1.97 -18.46
C ILE A 82 22.15 3.29 -18.95
N ALA A 83 21.69 4.43 -18.43
CA ALA A 83 22.17 5.74 -18.83
C ALA A 83 23.68 5.94 -18.53
N GLU A 84 24.19 5.35 -17.46
CA GLU A 84 25.61 5.44 -17.09
C GLU A 84 26.50 4.39 -17.77
N ASN A 85 25.97 3.20 -18.06
CA ASN A 85 26.77 2.05 -18.54
C ASN A 85 26.40 1.59 -19.96
N GLY A 86 25.47 2.28 -20.61
CA GLY A 86 24.95 1.95 -21.93
C GLY A 86 24.08 0.69 -21.95
N VAL A 87 23.68 0.28 -23.16
CA VAL A 87 22.80 -0.88 -23.41
C VAL A 87 23.32 -2.19 -22.82
N SER A 88 24.63 -2.33 -22.64
CA SER A 88 25.26 -3.51 -22.01
C SER A 88 24.73 -3.82 -20.61
N ALA A 89 24.22 -2.80 -19.91
CA ALA A 89 23.59 -2.94 -18.61
C ALA A 89 22.26 -3.72 -18.63
N CYS A 90 21.56 -3.76 -19.77
CA CYS A 90 20.24 -4.38 -19.92
C CYS A 90 20.13 -5.42 -21.04
N ASN A 91 21.16 -5.60 -21.87
CA ASN A 91 21.20 -6.63 -22.91
C ASN A 91 22.25 -7.72 -22.67
N GLY A 92 22.84 -7.76 -21.47
CA GLY A 92 23.80 -8.78 -21.06
C GLY A 92 23.22 -10.20 -21.09
N PRO A 93 24.07 -11.24 -21.23
CA PRO A 93 23.65 -12.63 -21.37
C PRO A 93 22.95 -13.21 -20.13
N GLU A 94 23.06 -12.54 -18.97
CA GLU A 94 22.36 -12.90 -17.74
C GLU A 94 20.88 -12.46 -17.72
N ARG A 95 20.45 -11.65 -18.69
CA ARG A 95 19.09 -11.13 -18.77
C ARG A 95 18.15 -12.17 -19.39
N ILE A 96 17.06 -12.47 -18.69
CA ILE A 96 15.99 -13.35 -19.21
C ILE A 96 15.40 -12.75 -20.49
N TYR A 97 15.19 -11.44 -20.51
CA TYR A 97 14.74 -10.69 -21.68
C TYR A 97 15.69 -9.50 -21.88
N PRO A 98 16.56 -9.53 -22.89
CA PRO A 98 17.49 -8.43 -23.17
C PRO A 98 16.75 -7.23 -23.76
N CYS A 99 17.14 -6.02 -23.35
CA CYS A 99 16.65 -4.80 -23.98
C CYS A 99 17.20 -4.64 -25.41
N SER A 100 16.50 -3.85 -26.21
CA SER A 100 16.85 -3.41 -27.55
C SER A 100 17.74 -2.16 -27.52
N ASP A 101 18.22 -1.76 -28.71
CA ASP A 101 18.98 -0.52 -28.90
C ASP A 101 18.14 0.74 -28.66
N ALA A 102 16.82 0.63 -28.44
CA ALA A 102 15.99 1.76 -28.00
C ALA A 102 16.46 2.34 -26.65
N MET A 103 17.23 1.56 -25.88
CA MET A 103 17.83 1.96 -24.61
C MET A 103 19.22 2.61 -24.76
N ALA A 104 19.68 2.88 -25.99
CA ALA A 104 20.95 3.55 -26.22
C ALA A 104 20.88 5.04 -25.87
N ASP A 105 22.02 5.60 -25.46
CA ASP A 105 22.24 7.04 -25.26
C ASP A 105 21.21 7.74 -24.35
N LEU A 106 20.66 7.02 -23.36
CA LEU A 106 19.74 7.60 -22.37
C LEU A 106 20.47 8.70 -21.57
N PRO A 107 19.87 9.90 -21.41
CA PRO A 107 20.50 10.98 -20.66
C PRO A 107 20.55 10.65 -19.17
N ALA A 108 21.76 10.57 -18.61
CA ALA A 108 21.97 10.29 -17.20
C ALA A 108 21.50 11.45 -16.29
N ALA A 109 20.94 11.08 -15.14
CA ALA A 109 20.72 12.03 -14.04
C ALA A 109 22.04 12.32 -13.32
N ASP A 110 22.12 13.46 -12.64
CA ASP A 110 23.25 13.82 -11.77
C ASP A 110 23.17 13.16 -10.39
N GLY A 111 22.01 12.60 -10.06
CA GLY A 111 21.79 11.89 -8.81
C GLY A 111 20.49 11.10 -8.81
N ILE A 112 20.37 10.21 -7.84
CA ILE A 112 19.19 9.37 -7.63
C ILE A 112 18.80 9.38 -6.15
N MET A 113 17.50 9.53 -5.88
CA MET A 113 16.91 9.32 -4.55
C MET A 113 16.02 8.08 -4.59
N LEU A 114 16.27 7.13 -3.70
CA LEU A 114 15.47 5.91 -3.56
C LEU A 114 14.76 5.93 -2.21
N ILE A 115 13.46 6.22 -2.23
CA ILE A 115 12.65 6.42 -1.02
C ILE A 115 11.67 5.26 -0.91
N ASP A 116 11.85 4.38 0.08
CA ASP A 116 11.00 3.19 0.27
C ASP A 116 10.84 2.38 -1.03
N ALA A 117 11.95 2.20 -1.76
CA ALA A 117 11.99 1.42 -2.98
C ALA A 117 11.68 -0.05 -2.67
N ASN A 118 10.81 -0.67 -3.48
CA ASN A 118 10.57 -2.10 -3.36
C ASN A 118 11.79 -2.91 -3.87
N TYR A 119 11.79 -4.23 -3.68
CA TYR A 119 12.91 -5.07 -4.15
C TYR A 119 12.93 -5.31 -5.68
N GLY A 120 12.14 -4.57 -6.45
CA GLY A 120 11.97 -4.77 -7.89
C GLY A 120 10.66 -5.48 -8.24
N LEU A 121 10.09 -5.15 -9.40
CA LEU A 121 8.80 -5.68 -9.86
C LEU A 121 8.81 -7.21 -9.97
N SER A 122 9.88 -7.77 -10.57
CA SER A 122 10.06 -9.22 -10.71
C SER A 122 10.22 -9.93 -9.37
N THR A 123 10.97 -9.35 -8.43
CA THR A 123 11.12 -9.89 -7.09
C THR A 123 9.82 -9.82 -6.30
N MET A 124 9.05 -8.74 -6.41
CA MET A 124 7.73 -8.65 -5.77
C MET A 124 6.75 -9.70 -6.32
N SER A 125 6.77 -9.93 -7.64
CA SER A 125 6.01 -11.03 -8.27
C SER A 125 6.44 -12.39 -7.72
N LEU A 126 7.74 -12.66 -7.60
CA LEU A 126 8.27 -13.91 -7.01
C LEU A 126 7.78 -14.12 -5.58
N LEU A 127 7.84 -13.09 -4.73
CA LEU A 127 7.43 -13.15 -3.32
C LEU A 127 5.90 -13.30 -3.15
N SER A 128 5.14 -13.06 -4.21
CA SER A 128 3.69 -13.16 -4.24
C SER A 128 3.18 -14.46 -4.88
N LEU A 129 4.07 -15.29 -5.43
CA LEU A 129 3.71 -16.61 -5.95
C LEU A 129 3.19 -17.53 -4.84
N ASN A 130 2.00 -18.08 -5.02
CA ASN A 130 1.54 -19.21 -4.22
C ASN A 130 2.17 -20.52 -4.73
N PRO A 131 3.09 -21.16 -4.00
CA PRO A 131 3.73 -22.40 -4.44
C PRO A 131 2.81 -23.62 -4.38
N ALA A 132 1.64 -23.51 -3.74
CA ALA A 132 0.67 -24.59 -3.66
C ALA A 132 -0.04 -24.84 -5.00
N ILE A 133 0.01 -23.92 -5.96
CA ILE A 133 -0.59 -24.10 -7.28
C ILE A 133 0.15 -25.22 -8.03
N ILE A 134 -0.59 -26.25 -8.41
CA ILE A 134 -0.08 -27.41 -9.17
C ILE A 134 -0.49 -27.38 -10.65
N ASP A 135 -1.47 -26.55 -11.00
CA ASP A 135 -2.05 -26.44 -12.34
C ASP A 135 -2.09 -24.95 -12.74
N GLU A 136 -1.24 -24.52 -13.67
CA GLU A 136 -1.15 -23.09 -14.04
C GLU A 136 -2.36 -22.60 -14.85
N HIS A 137 -3.30 -23.49 -15.21
CA HIS A 137 -4.58 -23.14 -15.84
C HIS A 137 -5.74 -23.04 -14.85
N SER A 138 -5.52 -23.36 -13.56
CA SER A 138 -6.60 -23.38 -12.57
C SER A 138 -6.11 -23.09 -11.15
N GLY A 139 -6.69 -22.07 -10.51
CA GLY A 139 -6.47 -21.79 -9.09
C GLY A 139 -7.16 -22.78 -8.13
N ALA A 140 -7.97 -23.72 -8.65
CA ALA A 140 -8.77 -24.61 -7.82
C ALA A 140 -7.98 -25.81 -7.28
N LYS A 141 -6.86 -26.17 -7.91
CA LYS A 141 -6.05 -27.31 -7.52
C LYS A 141 -4.83 -26.82 -6.75
N ILE A 142 -4.80 -27.14 -5.46
CA ILE A 142 -3.71 -26.74 -4.57
C ILE A 142 -3.12 -27.95 -3.82
N ASP A 143 -1.80 -27.97 -3.71
CA ASP A 143 -1.06 -28.85 -2.81
C ASP A 143 -1.21 -28.34 -1.37
N GLN A 144 -2.00 -29.06 -0.58
CA GLN A 144 -2.28 -28.70 0.81
C GLN A 144 -1.04 -28.74 1.72
N SER A 145 0.04 -29.44 1.31
CA SER A 145 1.31 -29.46 2.05
C SER A 145 2.11 -28.15 1.89
N LEU A 146 1.79 -27.36 0.86
CA LEU A 146 2.37 -26.04 0.60
C LEU A 146 1.38 -24.89 0.80
N ASN A 147 0.10 -25.20 1.05
CA ASN A 147 -0.93 -24.19 1.29
C ASN A 147 -0.60 -23.38 2.55
N LEU A 148 -0.27 -22.11 2.33
CA LEU A 148 0.10 -21.17 3.39
C LEU A 148 -1.00 -21.01 4.43
N TYR A 149 -2.27 -21.10 4.03
CA TYR A 149 -3.42 -20.85 4.89
C TYR A 149 -3.95 -22.11 5.57
N ASN A 150 -3.29 -23.26 5.38
CA ASN A 150 -3.66 -24.49 6.04
C ASN A 150 -3.17 -24.47 7.51
N PRO A 151 -4.05 -24.61 8.52
CA PRO A 151 -3.64 -24.65 9.92
C PRO A 151 -2.64 -25.78 10.22
N ALA A 152 -2.69 -26.90 9.49
CA ALA A 152 -1.74 -27.99 9.63
C ALA A 152 -0.29 -27.58 9.30
N ASN A 153 -0.11 -26.55 8.48
CA ASN A 153 1.20 -26.00 8.14
C ASN A 153 1.69 -24.93 9.13
N GLY A 154 0.83 -24.49 10.05
CA GLY A 154 1.13 -23.49 11.08
C GLY A 154 0.42 -22.15 10.90
N PHE A 155 -0.55 -22.05 10.00
CA PHE A 155 -1.39 -20.86 9.89
C PHE A 155 -2.34 -20.72 11.09
N SER A 156 -2.58 -19.49 11.53
CA SER A 156 -3.72 -19.15 12.39
C SER A 156 -4.18 -17.71 12.10
N GLU A 157 -5.44 -17.40 12.40
CA GLU A 157 -6.03 -16.08 12.17
C GLU A 157 -5.35 -14.97 12.99
N THR A 158 -4.73 -15.31 14.12
CA THR A 158 -4.07 -14.32 14.99
C THR A 158 -2.59 -14.20 14.71
N ARG A 159 -1.92 -15.31 14.39
CA ARG A 159 -0.49 -15.34 14.09
C ARG A 159 -0.06 -16.66 13.45
N ALA A 160 0.51 -16.61 12.25
CA ALA A 160 1.14 -17.81 11.71
C ALA A 160 2.43 -18.16 12.47
N ASN A 161 2.65 -19.46 12.69
CA ASN A 161 3.84 -20.02 13.29
C ASN A 161 4.35 -21.20 12.45
N TYR A 162 4.94 -20.87 11.30
CA TYR A 162 5.48 -21.86 10.38
C TYR A 162 6.72 -22.56 10.95
N THR A 163 6.77 -23.88 10.79
CA THR A 163 7.93 -24.69 11.16
C THR A 163 9.11 -24.45 10.20
N ALA A 164 10.32 -24.79 10.64
CA ALA A 164 11.50 -24.68 9.78
C ALA A 164 11.41 -25.58 8.53
N SER A 165 10.81 -26.76 8.66
CA SER A 165 10.57 -27.70 7.56
C SER A 165 9.55 -27.15 6.57
N PHE A 166 8.41 -26.62 7.04
CA PHE A 166 7.41 -26.01 6.16
C PHE A 166 7.99 -24.81 5.42
N LYS A 167 8.71 -23.91 6.11
CA LYS A 167 9.38 -22.77 5.47
C LYS A 167 10.29 -23.22 4.32
N LYS A 168 11.12 -24.25 4.54
CA LYS A 168 12.00 -24.78 3.51
C LYS A 168 11.20 -25.34 2.33
N ALA A 169 10.17 -26.14 2.61
CA ALA A 169 9.29 -26.69 1.58
C ALA A 169 8.59 -25.60 0.76
N PHE A 170 8.03 -24.59 1.43
CA PHE A 170 7.39 -23.44 0.80
C PHE A 170 8.36 -22.69 -0.12
N GLN A 171 9.55 -22.36 0.37
CA GLN A 171 10.58 -21.67 -0.42
C GLN A 171 11.04 -22.50 -1.63
N THR A 172 11.25 -23.81 -1.45
CA THR A 172 11.53 -24.73 -2.55
C THR A 172 10.39 -24.77 -3.57
N GLY A 173 9.15 -24.78 -3.11
CA GLY A 173 7.96 -24.71 -3.96
C GLY A 173 7.88 -23.41 -4.76
N VAL A 174 8.22 -22.26 -4.17
CA VAL A 174 8.24 -20.95 -4.85
C VAL A 174 9.26 -20.98 -5.99
N VAL A 175 10.47 -21.48 -5.73
CA VAL A 175 11.51 -21.64 -6.76
C VAL A 175 11.06 -22.58 -7.87
N ALA A 176 10.51 -23.75 -7.51
CA ALA A 176 10.04 -24.72 -8.49
C ALA A 176 8.94 -24.15 -9.38
N ARG A 177 7.96 -23.46 -8.79
CA ARG A 177 6.87 -22.83 -9.55
C ARG A 177 7.37 -21.71 -10.45
N ASN A 178 8.20 -20.81 -9.92
CA ASN A 178 8.79 -19.73 -10.70
C ASN A 178 9.54 -20.26 -11.92
N ASN A 179 10.35 -21.31 -11.75
CA ASN A 179 11.10 -21.91 -12.86
C ASN A 179 10.20 -22.58 -13.90
N ARG A 180 9.07 -23.19 -13.51
CA ARG A 180 8.09 -23.72 -14.48
C ARG A 180 7.46 -22.61 -15.31
N ILE A 181 7.06 -21.51 -14.65
CA ILE A 181 6.48 -20.33 -15.30
C ILE A 181 7.48 -19.71 -16.29
N LEU A 182 8.74 -19.54 -15.85
CA LEU A 182 9.83 -19.03 -16.69
C LEU A 182 10.06 -19.91 -17.92
N GLN A 183 10.25 -21.22 -17.72
CA GLN A 183 10.47 -22.17 -18.82
C GLN A 183 9.31 -22.16 -19.83
N HIS A 184 8.07 -22.05 -19.34
CA HIS A 184 6.91 -21.94 -20.22
C HIS A 184 6.96 -20.63 -21.02
N ALA A 185 7.16 -19.49 -20.36
CA ALA A 185 7.22 -18.18 -21.01
C ALA A 185 8.36 -18.09 -22.05
N GLU A 186 9.55 -18.58 -21.71
CA GLU A 186 10.70 -18.64 -22.63
C GLU A 186 10.41 -19.53 -23.84
N ALA A 187 9.75 -20.68 -23.63
CA ALA A 187 9.34 -21.55 -24.73
C ALA A 187 8.28 -20.90 -25.64
N ARG A 188 7.34 -20.14 -25.06
CA ARG A 188 6.36 -19.36 -25.85
C ARG A 188 7.04 -18.25 -26.65
N LEU A 189 7.92 -17.48 -26.02
CA LEU A 189 8.70 -16.44 -26.69
C LEU A 189 9.55 -17.01 -27.84
N ALA A 190 10.18 -18.16 -27.65
CA ALA A 190 10.90 -18.85 -28.72
C ALA A 190 10.00 -19.27 -29.89
N ALA A 191 8.76 -19.71 -29.61
CA ALA A 191 7.78 -20.04 -30.66
C ALA A 191 7.34 -18.78 -31.43
N ILE A 192 7.05 -17.68 -30.74
CA ILE A 192 6.72 -16.38 -31.34
C ILE A 192 7.83 -15.94 -32.29
N ASN A 193 9.08 -15.90 -31.79
CA ASN A 193 10.25 -15.48 -32.58
C ASN A 193 10.51 -16.36 -33.81
N ASN A 194 10.13 -17.65 -33.75
CA ASN A 194 10.24 -18.58 -34.87
C ASN A 194 9.05 -18.55 -35.83
N GLY A 195 8.05 -17.69 -35.60
CA GLY A 195 6.82 -17.62 -36.38
C GLY A 195 5.90 -18.83 -36.21
N THR A 196 6.08 -19.61 -35.13
CA THR A 196 5.26 -20.77 -34.78
C THR A 196 4.42 -20.53 -33.51
N GLY A 197 4.35 -19.27 -33.08
CA GLY A 197 3.42 -18.81 -32.05
C GLY A 197 1.96 -19.04 -32.44
N ILE A 198 1.08 -19.02 -31.45
CA ILE A 198 -0.37 -19.06 -31.63
C ILE A 198 -0.86 -17.72 -32.22
N PHE A 199 -0.16 -16.63 -31.89
CA PHE A 199 -0.41 -15.27 -32.38
C PHE A 199 0.80 -14.77 -33.18
N SER A 200 0.54 -13.83 -34.10
CA SER A 200 1.56 -13.32 -35.02
C SER A 200 2.51 -12.29 -34.40
N ASP A 201 2.12 -11.70 -33.28
CA ASP A 201 2.83 -10.66 -32.54
C ASP A 201 3.23 -11.14 -31.15
N ASP A 202 2.26 -11.32 -30.24
CA ASP A 202 2.50 -11.78 -28.86
C ASP A 202 1.30 -12.57 -28.32
N GLU A 203 1.47 -13.26 -27.20
CA GLU A 203 0.48 -14.18 -26.65
C GLU A 203 -0.07 -13.73 -25.29
N PRO A 204 -1.38 -13.93 -25.03
CA PRO A 204 -1.92 -13.73 -23.69
C PRO A 204 -1.23 -14.65 -22.68
N PHE A 205 -0.64 -14.04 -21.64
CA PHE A 205 -0.01 -14.75 -20.55
C PHE A 205 -0.56 -14.30 -19.20
N TYR A 206 -1.07 -15.24 -18.41
CA TYR A 206 -1.53 -14.98 -17.05
C TYR A 206 -0.87 -15.95 -16.10
N ILE A 207 -0.61 -15.46 -14.88
CA ILE A 207 -0.06 -16.28 -13.80
C ILE A 207 -1.13 -16.32 -12.70
N VAL A 208 -1.58 -17.52 -12.37
CA VAL A 208 -2.63 -17.73 -11.37
C VAL A 208 -2.08 -17.43 -9.97
N ASP A 209 -2.82 -16.72 -9.12
CA ASP A 209 -2.44 -16.48 -7.70
C ASP A 209 -0.98 -16.00 -7.52
N SER A 210 -0.67 -14.87 -8.18
CA SER A 210 0.64 -14.21 -8.17
C SER A 210 0.60 -12.68 -8.08
N MET A 211 -0.60 -12.08 -8.00
CA MET A 211 -0.75 -10.62 -7.99
C MET A 211 -0.16 -10.04 -6.71
N TYR A 212 0.85 -9.17 -6.81
CA TYR A 212 1.46 -8.56 -5.61
C TYR A 212 0.78 -7.26 -5.13
N VAL A 213 -0.23 -6.77 -5.87
CA VAL A 213 -1.04 -5.59 -5.51
C VAL A 213 -1.65 -5.75 -4.12
N GLY A 214 -1.71 -4.66 -3.35
CA GLY A 214 -2.33 -4.67 -2.01
C GLY A 214 -1.52 -5.39 -0.94
N PHE A 215 -0.18 -5.43 -1.06
CA PHE A 215 0.73 -6.13 -0.13
C PHE A 215 0.50 -7.66 -0.07
N ASN A 216 0.11 -8.29 -1.18
CA ASN A 216 -0.16 -9.74 -1.26
C ASN A 216 1.11 -10.62 -1.31
N ASN A 217 2.19 -10.16 -0.68
CA ASN A 217 3.37 -11.01 -0.47
C ASN A 217 2.96 -12.19 0.41
N LYS A 218 3.22 -13.42 -0.03
CA LYS A 218 2.61 -14.59 0.60
C LYS A 218 3.20 -14.84 1.99
N PHE A 219 4.49 -15.12 2.08
CA PHE A 219 5.05 -15.72 3.31
C PHE A 219 5.15 -14.74 4.50
N PHE A 220 5.91 -13.64 4.35
CA PHE A 220 6.26 -12.77 5.47
C PHE A 220 5.12 -11.85 5.92
N ALA A 221 4.07 -11.67 5.11
CA ALA A 221 2.86 -10.99 5.55
C ALA A 221 2.10 -11.80 6.61
N GLN A 222 2.21 -13.13 6.59
CA GLN A 222 1.55 -14.01 7.57
C GLN A 222 2.41 -14.27 8.82
N ASP A 223 3.75 -14.17 8.68
CA ASP A 223 4.70 -14.38 9.78
C ASP A 223 5.67 -13.19 9.91
N THR A 224 5.29 -12.23 10.75
CA THR A 224 6.01 -10.96 10.96
C THR A 224 7.32 -11.11 11.74
N ARG A 225 7.76 -12.34 12.06
CA ARG A 225 9.13 -12.59 12.56
C ARG A 225 10.17 -12.38 11.48
N TRP A 226 9.76 -12.30 10.22
CA TRP A 226 10.65 -12.13 9.07
C TRP A 226 10.62 -10.68 8.58
N ILE A 227 11.78 -10.17 8.14
CA ILE A 227 11.94 -8.85 7.51
C ILE A 227 11.41 -7.69 8.40
N HIS A 228 11.57 -7.81 9.72
CA HIS A 228 10.95 -6.90 10.69
C HIS A 228 11.89 -5.81 11.24
N HIS A 229 13.16 -5.80 10.82
CA HIS A 229 14.12 -4.77 11.17
C HIS A 229 15.28 -4.69 10.16
N THR A 230 16.07 -3.61 10.22
CA THR A 230 17.33 -3.49 9.46
C THR A 230 18.42 -4.41 10.02
N THR A 231 19.29 -4.94 9.16
CA THR A 231 20.44 -5.77 9.61
C THR A 231 21.45 -4.98 10.44
N HIS A 232 21.65 -3.71 10.09
CA HIS A 232 22.63 -2.82 10.72
C HIS A 232 21.96 -1.57 11.32
N PRO A 233 22.63 -0.90 12.28
CA PRO A 233 22.16 0.36 12.82
C PRO A 233 22.28 1.49 11.79
N TRP A 234 21.18 2.18 11.53
CA TRP A 234 21.09 3.30 10.58
C TRP A 234 20.51 4.55 11.24
N PRO A 235 20.69 5.74 10.63
CA PRO A 235 20.00 6.95 11.03
C PRO A 235 18.48 6.76 11.05
N LEU A 236 17.84 7.02 12.20
CA LEU A 236 16.40 7.17 12.33
C LEU A 236 16.09 8.64 12.61
N LEU A 237 15.28 9.23 11.74
CA LEU A 237 14.85 10.62 11.81
C LEU A 237 13.68 10.75 12.80
N HIS A 238 13.78 11.68 13.75
CA HIS A 238 12.74 11.92 14.75
C HIS A 238 11.96 13.19 14.47
N ARG A 239 10.71 13.24 14.97
CA ARG A 239 9.81 14.40 14.83
C ARG A 239 10.44 15.72 15.29
N ASN A 240 11.28 15.69 16.32
CA ASN A 240 11.95 16.88 16.86
C ASN A 240 13.20 17.31 16.05
N GLY A 241 13.45 16.69 14.90
CA GLY A 241 14.63 16.94 14.06
C GLY A 241 15.90 16.24 14.52
N SER A 242 15.90 15.56 15.69
CA SER A 242 17.05 14.76 16.10
C SER A 242 17.19 13.49 15.25
N ILE A 243 18.41 12.95 15.23
CA ILE A 243 18.75 11.71 14.52
C ILE A 243 19.39 10.77 15.53
N THR A 244 18.86 9.55 15.65
CA THR A 244 19.53 8.47 16.40
C THR A 244 20.06 7.42 15.44
N LYS A 245 21.09 6.66 15.86
CA LYS A 245 21.58 5.51 15.10
C LYS A 245 21.17 4.23 15.80
N GLN A 246 20.33 3.40 15.17
CA GLN A 246 19.82 2.17 15.77
C GLN A 246 19.38 1.15 14.71
N ILE A 247 19.24 -0.11 15.12
CA ILE A 247 18.48 -1.10 14.34
C ILE A 247 17.05 -0.56 14.24
N VAL A 248 16.55 -0.35 13.02
CA VAL A 248 15.23 0.26 12.80
C VAL A 248 14.18 -0.85 12.73
N PRO A 249 13.24 -0.95 13.70
CA PRO A 249 12.21 -1.99 13.71
C PRO A 249 10.94 -1.54 12.97
N SER A 250 10.19 -2.50 12.42
CA SER A 250 8.89 -2.30 11.76
C SER A 250 7.77 -1.92 12.76
N THR A 251 7.74 -2.55 13.93
CA THR A 251 6.86 -2.20 15.06
C THR A 251 7.59 -2.45 16.38
N THR A 252 7.16 -1.79 17.46
CA THR A 252 7.77 -1.94 18.79
C THR A 252 6.74 -2.23 19.85
N ILE A 253 7.16 -2.91 20.92
CA ILE A 253 6.34 -3.11 22.13
C ILE A 253 5.83 -1.76 22.65
N LYS A 254 6.68 -0.72 22.62
CA LYS A 254 6.29 0.63 23.03
C LYS A 254 5.14 1.18 22.18
N ARG A 255 5.20 1.01 20.85
CA ARG A 255 4.13 1.45 19.93
C ARG A 255 2.82 0.71 20.20
N TYR A 256 2.88 -0.61 20.39
CA TYR A 256 1.68 -1.39 20.75
C TYR A 256 1.09 -0.89 22.07
N LEU A 257 1.90 -0.85 23.13
CA LEU A 257 1.44 -0.44 24.47
C LEU A 257 0.92 1.00 24.52
N SER A 258 1.48 1.93 23.74
CA SER A 258 1.07 3.33 23.75
C SER A 258 -0.15 3.64 22.87
N THR A 259 -0.50 2.76 21.92
CA THR A 259 -1.42 3.12 20.82
C THR A 259 -2.57 2.14 20.65
N LEU A 260 -2.30 0.83 20.80
CA LEU A 260 -3.22 -0.25 20.45
C LEU A 260 -3.68 -1.05 21.67
N ALA A 261 -2.88 -1.10 22.73
CA ALA A 261 -3.20 -1.88 23.91
C ALA A 261 -4.35 -1.25 24.72
N ILE A 262 -5.30 -2.09 25.14
CA ILE A 262 -6.36 -1.76 26.09
C ILE A 262 -6.56 -2.95 27.03
N ARG A 263 -6.82 -2.70 28.31
CA ARG A 263 -7.14 -3.76 29.27
C ARG A 263 -8.62 -4.12 29.17
N ALA A 264 -8.91 -5.41 29.31
CA ALA A 264 -10.24 -5.94 29.53
C ALA A 264 -10.26 -6.78 30.81
N THR A 265 -11.43 -6.91 31.44
CA THR A 265 -11.69 -7.75 32.60
C THR A 265 -12.30 -9.09 32.17
N ASP A 266 -12.42 -10.04 33.10
CA ASP A 266 -13.03 -11.35 32.84
C ASP A 266 -14.52 -11.24 32.44
N ASP A 267 -15.18 -10.12 32.79
CA ASP A 267 -16.56 -9.79 32.44
C ASP A 267 -16.73 -9.16 31.03
N PHE A 268 -15.74 -9.27 30.13
CA PHE A 268 -15.86 -8.70 28.78
C PHE A 268 -17.02 -9.31 27.98
N GLU A 269 -17.96 -8.48 27.54
CA GLU A 269 -19.18 -8.93 26.86
C GLU A 269 -19.64 -7.91 25.80
N TYR A 270 -20.20 -8.41 24.70
CA TYR A 270 -20.94 -7.63 23.71
C TYR A 270 -22.39 -7.46 24.17
N LYS A 271 -22.88 -6.22 24.22
CA LYS A 271 -24.28 -5.88 24.51
C LYS A 271 -24.99 -5.40 23.24
N PRO A 272 -26.34 -5.40 23.19
CA PRO A 272 -27.09 -4.88 22.04
C PRO A 272 -26.73 -3.45 21.64
N ASP A 273 -26.22 -2.65 22.58
CA ASP A 273 -25.93 -1.23 22.42
C ASP A 273 -24.49 -0.85 22.81
N GLY A 274 -23.58 -1.81 23.03
CA GLY A 274 -22.20 -1.49 23.42
C GLY A 274 -21.38 -2.67 23.92
N PHE A 275 -20.43 -2.38 24.81
CA PHE A 275 -19.49 -3.35 25.37
C PHE A 275 -19.36 -3.18 26.89
N GLU A 276 -19.24 -4.29 27.61
CA GLU A 276 -18.88 -4.33 29.03
C GLU A 276 -17.48 -4.92 29.22
N GLY A 277 -16.89 -4.73 30.40
CA GLY A 277 -15.60 -5.30 30.77
C GLY A 277 -14.36 -4.68 30.09
N ILE A 278 -14.50 -3.60 29.32
CA ILE A 278 -13.35 -2.84 28.81
C ILE A 278 -12.96 -1.75 29.83
N VAL A 279 -11.68 -1.72 30.22
CA VAL A 279 -11.11 -0.67 31.07
C VAL A 279 -10.67 0.50 30.19
N TRP A 280 -11.63 1.32 29.76
CA TRP A 280 -11.41 2.36 28.73
C TRP A 280 -10.27 3.33 29.03
N ASN A 281 -10.10 3.73 30.30
CA ASN A 281 -9.02 4.63 30.73
C ASN A 281 -7.61 3.99 30.74
N SER A 282 -7.49 2.70 30.44
CA SER A 282 -6.20 2.03 30.30
C SER A 282 -5.50 2.31 28.97
N SER A 283 -6.20 2.94 28.02
CA SER A 283 -5.65 3.37 26.74
C SER A 283 -5.87 4.86 26.52
N GLN A 284 -4.80 5.55 26.10
CA GLN A 284 -4.85 6.97 25.73
C GLN A 284 -5.63 7.20 24.43
N THR A 285 -5.85 6.16 23.64
CA THR A 285 -6.52 6.22 22.33
C THR A 285 -7.99 5.77 22.40
N ALA A 286 -8.52 5.43 23.58
CA ALA A 286 -9.91 5.05 23.76
C ALA A 286 -10.80 6.29 24.02
N PRO A 287 -11.70 6.67 23.08
CA PRO A 287 -12.49 7.90 23.23
C PRO A 287 -13.37 7.92 24.48
N LEU A 288 -13.98 6.79 24.86
CA LEU A 288 -14.79 6.67 26.08
C LEU A 288 -13.97 6.91 27.36
N GLY A 289 -12.69 6.55 27.38
CA GLY A 289 -11.80 6.81 28.51
C GLY A 289 -11.40 8.29 28.63
N ASN A 290 -11.43 9.03 27.52
CA ASN A 290 -10.97 10.41 27.43
C ASN A 290 -12.10 11.44 27.57
N ILE A 291 -13.30 11.12 27.07
CA ILE A 291 -14.38 12.10 26.86
C ILE A 291 -14.94 12.72 28.15
N GLY A 292 -14.84 12.01 29.28
CA GLY A 292 -15.21 12.55 30.59
C GLY A 292 -14.32 13.72 31.04
N GLY A 293 -13.10 13.84 30.50
CA GLY A 293 -12.21 14.97 30.74
C GLY A 293 -12.43 16.18 29.83
N ILE A 294 -13.29 16.06 28.81
CA ILE A 294 -13.56 17.13 27.84
C ILE A 294 -14.64 18.05 28.39
N THR A 295 -14.29 19.32 28.65
CA THR A 295 -15.21 20.33 29.23
C THR A 295 -15.64 21.42 28.25
N VAL A 296 -15.00 21.49 27.08
CA VAL A 296 -15.31 22.44 26.00
C VAL A 296 -16.59 22.03 25.24
N PRO A 297 -17.23 22.93 24.47
CA PRO A 297 -18.36 22.56 23.63
C PRO A 297 -18.08 21.32 22.78
N LEU A 298 -19.01 20.36 22.79
CA LEU A 298 -18.85 19.04 22.20
C LEU A 298 -20.02 18.71 21.27
N LEU A 299 -19.72 18.12 20.11
CA LEU A 299 -20.70 17.50 19.22
C LEU A 299 -20.31 16.05 18.99
N ASN A 300 -21.20 15.13 19.35
CA ASN A 300 -21.11 13.73 18.91
C ASN A 300 -22.09 13.53 17.75
N MET A 301 -21.65 12.90 16.66
CA MET A 301 -22.52 12.63 15.52
C MET A 301 -22.34 11.19 15.05
N GLY A 302 -23.43 10.44 14.98
CA GLY A 302 -23.44 9.07 14.48
C GLY A 302 -23.98 8.97 13.05
N MET A 303 -23.43 8.07 12.24
CA MET A 303 -23.83 7.86 10.84
C MET A 303 -24.60 6.53 10.74
N THR A 304 -25.92 6.55 10.57
CA THR A 304 -26.75 5.33 10.82
C THR A 304 -26.59 4.24 9.77
N GLY A 305 -25.97 4.54 8.62
CA GLY A 305 -25.56 3.56 7.61
C GLY A 305 -24.27 2.81 7.99
N HIS A 306 -23.72 3.00 9.19
CA HIS A 306 -22.52 2.30 9.66
C HIS A 306 -22.57 2.00 11.17
N TYR A 307 -22.10 0.83 11.61
CA TYR A 307 -22.26 0.33 12.98
C TYR A 307 -21.64 1.22 14.09
N GLU A 308 -20.57 1.96 13.78
CA GLU A 308 -19.87 2.81 14.77
C GLU A 308 -20.72 3.95 15.34
N TYR A 309 -21.85 4.28 14.70
CA TYR A 309 -22.76 5.35 15.16
C TYR A 309 -23.20 5.19 16.61
N LEU A 310 -23.35 3.94 17.09
CA LEU A 310 -23.75 3.63 18.47
C LEU A 310 -22.78 4.24 19.49
N ASN A 311 -21.50 4.37 19.14
CA ASN A 311 -20.51 4.95 20.03
C ASN A 311 -20.77 6.45 20.28
N ALA A 312 -21.43 7.16 19.36
CA ALA A 312 -21.76 8.58 19.55
C ALA A 312 -22.65 8.81 20.78
N GLU A 313 -23.59 7.89 21.05
CA GLU A 313 -24.42 7.93 22.26
C GLU A 313 -23.56 7.73 23.51
N LYS A 314 -22.76 6.67 23.55
CA LYS A 314 -21.92 6.36 24.72
C LYS A 314 -20.95 7.50 25.04
N LEU A 315 -20.38 8.09 24.00
CA LEU A 315 -19.52 9.27 24.10
C LEU A 315 -20.25 10.49 24.64
N HIS A 316 -21.47 10.76 24.18
CA HIS A 316 -22.27 11.87 24.68
C HIS A 316 -22.67 11.67 26.15
N LEU A 317 -23.08 10.46 26.54
CA LEU A 317 -23.46 10.14 27.92
C LEU A 317 -22.28 10.21 28.89
N ALA A 318 -21.07 9.86 28.44
CA ALA A 318 -19.85 9.91 29.25
C ALA A 318 -19.16 11.29 29.25
N ALA A 319 -19.66 12.27 28.48
CA ALA A 319 -18.99 13.54 28.29
C ALA A 319 -18.97 14.42 29.56
N GLY A 320 -17.83 15.05 29.83
CA GLY A 320 -17.70 16.06 30.90
C GLY A 320 -18.20 17.45 30.51
N SER A 321 -18.57 17.66 29.24
CA SER A 321 -18.92 18.97 28.70
C SER A 321 -20.33 19.39 29.10
N LYS A 322 -20.47 20.65 29.52
CA LYS A 322 -21.78 21.25 29.84
C LYS A 322 -22.52 21.78 28.60
N ASP A 323 -21.82 21.88 27.47
CA ASP A 323 -22.39 22.26 26.17
C ASP A 323 -22.14 21.14 25.16
N ALA A 324 -22.75 19.98 25.44
CA ALA A 324 -22.69 18.81 24.57
C ALA A 324 -23.97 18.70 23.73
N ALA A 325 -23.80 18.41 22.44
CA ALA A 325 -24.87 18.05 21.52
C ALA A 325 -24.63 16.65 20.95
N ILE A 326 -25.71 16.00 20.50
CA ILE A 326 -25.66 14.74 19.76
C ILE A 326 -26.65 14.80 18.58
N ALA A 327 -26.26 14.21 17.45
CA ALA A 327 -27.11 14.05 16.28
C ALA A 327 -26.81 12.74 15.56
N PHE A 328 -27.75 12.27 14.75
CA PHE A 328 -27.58 11.10 13.90
C PHE A 328 -27.97 11.44 12.46
N VAL A 329 -27.13 11.07 11.50
CA VAL A 329 -27.38 11.31 10.08
C VAL A 329 -27.90 10.03 9.46
N GLU A 330 -29.17 10.05 9.09
CA GLU A 330 -29.85 8.91 8.48
C GLU A 330 -29.20 8.52 7.15
N GLY A 331 -28.89 7.24 6.97
CA GLY A 331 -28.35 6.70 5.72
C GLY A 331 -26.90 7.07 5.41
N ALA A 332 -26.22 7.83 6.27
CA ALA A 332 -24.81 8.16 6.09
C ALA A 332 -23.90 6.97 6.42
N GLN A 333 -22.89 6.71 5.58
CA GLN A 333 -21.81 5.77 5.87
C GLN A 333 -20.76 6.40 6.81
N HIS A 334 -19.74 5.62 7.22
CA HIS A 334 -18.62 6.10 8.04
C HIS A 334 -17.93 7.35 7.42
N THR A 335 -17.86 7.43 6.09
CA THR A 335 -17.30 8.56 5.35
C THR A 335 -18.28 9.72 5.12
N ILE A 336 -19.44 9.71 5.80
CA ILE A 336 -20.51 10.72 5.75
C ILE A 336 -21.30 10.70 4.41
N VAL A 337 -20.80 10.06 3.36
CA VAL A 337 -21.51 9.90 2.08
C VAL A 337 -22.75 9.04 2.21
N THR A 338 -23.70 9.24 1.30
CA THR A 338 -24.97 8.51 1.28
C THR A 338 -24.73 7.02 1.02
N CYS A 339 -25.28 6.14 1.85
CA CYS A 339 -25.31 4.71 1.58
C CYS A 339 -26.39 4.39 0.55
N THR A 340 -26.07 4.55 -0.73
CA THR A 340 -26.99 4.24 -1.83
C THR A 340 -27.42 2.77 -1.84
N GLU A 341 -26.57 1.86 -1.35
CA GLU A 341 -26.86 0.43 -1.21
C GLU A 341 -27.83 0.11 -0.07
N CYS A 342 -27.98 1.03 0.89
CA CYS A 342 -28.90 0.90 2.01
C CYS A 342 -30.30 1.43 1.67
N GLU A 343 -30.47 2.10 0.53
CA GLU A 343 -31.73 2.71 0.13
C GLU A 343 -32.76 1.66 -0.29
N SER A 344 -33.98 1.77 0.24
CA SER A 344 -35.16 1.02 -0.18
C SER A 344 -35.71 1.53 -1.52
N TYR A 345 -35.41 2.79 -1.87
CA TYR A 345 -35.72 3.40 -3.16
C TYR A 345 -34.70 4.49 -3.50
N PRO A 346 -34.40 4.74 -4.80
CA PRO A 346 -33.38 5.70 -5.19
C PRO A 346 -33.61 7.09 -4.57
N GLY A 347 -32.62 7.59 -3.83
CA GLY A 347 -32.62 8.90 -3.20
C GLY A 347 -33.30 8.98 -1.83
N GLU A 348 -33.66 7.85 -1.20
CA GLU A 348 -34.28 7.79 0.13
C GLU A 348 -33.59 8.70 1.17
N PHE A 349 -32.26 8.71 1.21
CA PHE A 349 -31.49 9.45 2.22
C PHE A 349 -30.98 10.81 1.71
N GLY A 350 -31.20 11.11 0.43
CA GLY A 350 -30.76 12.35 -0.20
C GLY A 350 -29.25 12.59 -0.11
N ASN A 351 -28.84 13.84 0.06
CA ASN A 351 -27.43 14.25 0.17
C ASN A 351 -27.01 14.32 1.65
N THR A 352 -26.49 13.23 2.18
CA THR A 352 -26.09 13.14 3.59
C THR A 352 -24.90 14.03 3.93
N LEU A 353 -23.99 14.31 2.98
CA LEU A 353 -22.91 15.30 3.16
C LEU A 353 -23.51 16.67 3.47
N TYR A 354 -24.44 17.13 2.63
CA TYR A 354 -25.11 18.41 2.83
C TYR A 354 -25.83 18.46 4.18
N THR A 355 -26.60 17.42 4.52
CA THR A 355 -27.32 17.34 5.80
C THR A 355 -26.38 17.37 7.01
N ALA A 356 -25.33 16.54 7.01
CA ALA A 356 -24.39 16.44 8.11
C ALA A 356 -23.61 17.76 8.31
N TYR A 357 -23.06 18.32 7.23
CA TYR A 357 -22.26 19.53 7.31
C TYR A 357 -23.08 20.78 7.61
N ASN A 358 -24.34 20.86 7.18
CA ASN A 358 -25.24 21.93 7.60
C ASN A 358 -25.47 21.89 9.12
N PHE A 359 -25.78 20.73 9.69
CA PHE A 359 -25.96 20.60 11.14
C PHE A 359 -24.68 20.97 11.90
N MET A 360 -23.51 20.50 11.42
CA MET A 360 -22.22 20.91 12.00
C MET A 360 -22.00 22.42 11.90
N GLY A 361 -22.37 23.04 10.77
CA GLY A 361 -22.27 24.48 10.55
C GLY A 361 -23.16 25.30 11.49
N GLU A 362 -24.41 24.87 11.68
CA GLU A 362 -25.34 25.46 12.65
C GLU A 362 -24.82 25.31 14.08
N TRP A 363 -24.29 24.13 14.43
CA TRP A 363 -23.65 23.90 15.72
C TRP A 363 -22.44 24.83 15.90
N LEU A 364 -21.56 24.97 14.91
CA LEU A 364 -20.42 25.89 14.99
C LEU A 364 -20.85 27.35 15.15
N SER A 365 -21.97 27.74 14.54
CA SER A 365 -22.46 29.12 14.47
C SER A 365 -23.35 29.54 15.64
N LYS A 366 -23.58 28.66 16.62
CA LYS A 366 -24.38 28.99 17.81
C LYS A 366 -23.75 30.16 18.57
N GLU A 367 -24.53 31.21 18.81
CA GLU A 367 -24.09 32.39 19.55
C GLU A 367 -23.51 32.01 20.92
N GLY A 368 -22.37 32.62 21.27
CA GLY A 368 -21.67 32.37 22.53
C GLY A 368 -20.80 31.11 22.56
N ARG A 369 -20.65 30.40 21.42
CA ARG A 369 -19.76 29.23 21.31
C ARG A 369 -18.40 29.57 20.71
N PHE A 370 -18.37 29.94 19.42
CA PHE A 370 -17.14 30.25 18.68
C PHE A 370 -17.17 31.57 17.89
N LEU A 371 -18.36 32.17 17.73
CA LEU A 371 -18.58 33.43 17.03
C LEU A 371 -18.73 34.60 17.99
#